data_AF-A0A3M0WRG3-F1
#
_entry.id   AF-A0A3M0WRG3-F1
#
_cell.length_a   1.000
_cell.length_b   1.000
_cell.length_c   1.000
_cell.angle_alpha   90.00
_cell.angle_beta   90.00
_cell.angle_gamma   90.00
#
_symmetry.space_group_name_H-M   'P 1'
#
loop_
_entity.id
_entity.type
_entity.pdbx_description
1 polymer ?
#
loop_
_entity_poly.entity_id
_entity_poly.type
_entity_poly.pdbx_seq_one_letter_code
_entity_poly.pdbx_strand_id
1 'polypeptide(L)'
;MTTGDGAEALAAALDELDARLGASGEMAAGFSAELERLRIGMGRAGREAEGLGRSLSAGLERALEGVAFGGLGLGEAAGRAMRSLTRSLWRQATRPLAGAAGALISDGLAALIGGRFAAGGAISDGRVMAFARGGVVDRPTLFGMRGGLGLMGEAGPEAILPLARGPDGRLGVQAAGGGRPVQVSIEVRTPDAEGFRRSQSQIAAELARLIRLAERNR
;
A
#
# COMPACT_ATOMS: atom_id res chain seq x y z
N MET A 1 -36.94 45.70 -48.31
CA MET A 1 -35.78 45.12 -47.62
C MET A 1 -36.24 44.72 -46.21
N THR A 2 -37.10 43.69 -46.06
CA THR A 2 -37.65 43.28 -44.74
C THR A 2 -38.14 41.82 -44.65
N THR A 3 -38.39 41.11 -45.76
CA THR A 3 -38.93 39.73 -45.73
C THR A 3 -37.88 38.62 -45.77
N GLY A 4 -36.66 38.88 -46.26
CA GLY A 4 -35.57 37.88 -46.27
C GLY A 4 -34.93 37.67 -44.89
N ASP A 5 -34.81 38.74 -44.11
CA ASP A 5 -34.11 38.77 -42.81
C ASP A 5 -34.82 37.91 -41.75
N GLY A 6 -36.16 37.89 -41.77
CA GLY A 6 -36.96 37.06 -40.86
C GLY A 6 -36.90 35.56 -41.17
N ALA A 7 -36.71 35.18 -42.44
CA ALA A 7 -36.57 33.78 -42.83
C ALA A 7 -35.20 33.22 -42.41
N GLU A 8 -34.15 34.04 -42.49
CA GLU A 8 -32.80 33.69 -42.07
C GLU A 8 -32.69 33.56 -40.54
N ALA A 9 -33.33 34.48 -39.80
CA ALA A 9 -33.40 34.39 -38.33
C ALA A 9 -34.19 33.15 -37.85
N LEU A 10 -35.26 32.77 -38.56
CA LEU A 10 -36.01 31.55 -38.26
C LEU A 10 -35.17 30.29 -38.53
N ALA A 11 -34.43 30.25 -39.64
CA ALA A 11 -33.54 29.13 -39.95
C ALA A 11 -32.45 28.95 -38.88
N ALA A 12 -31.81 30.04 -38.45
CA ALA A 12 -30.83 30.01 -37.36
C ALA A 12 -31.43 29.53 -36.02
N ALA A 13 -32.68 29.92 -35.71
CA ALA A 13 -33.37 29.47 -34.51
C ALA A 13 -33.73 27.97 -34.56
N LEU A 14 -34.04 27.43 -35.74
CA LEU A 14 -34.31 26.00 -35.94
C LEU A 14 -33.04 25.17 -35.80
N ASP A 15 -31.91 25.61 -36.35
CA ASP A 15 -30.61 24.92 -36.20
C ASP A 15 -30.15 24.89 -34.74
N GLU A 16 -30.30 26.01 -34.01
CA GLU A 16 -29.99 26.07 -32.58
C GLU A 16 -30.91 25.16 -31.75
N LEU A 17 -32.19 25.07 -32.11
CA LEU A 17 -33.13 24.18 -31.44
C LEU A 17 -32.76 22.70 -31.70
N ASP A 18 -32.40 22.34 -32.93
CA ASP A 18 -31.97 20.99 -33.29
C ASP A 18 -30.69 20.59 -32.52
N ALA A 19 -29.71 21.51 -32.42
CA ALA A 19 -28.50 21.31 -31.62
C ALA A 19 -28.82 21.09 -30.12
N ARG A 20 -29.75 21.86 -29.55
CA ARG A 20 -30.19 21.69 -28.15
C ARG A 20 -30.95 20.39 -27.92
N LEU A 21 -31.78 19.98 -28.87
CA LEU A 21 -32.51 18.71 -28.82
C LEU A 21 -31.54 17.53 -28.93
N GLY A 22 -30.53 17.61 -29.80
CA GLY A 22 -29.44 16.63 -29.90
C GLY A 22 -28.68 16.49 -28.57
N ALA A 23 -28.23 17.60 -28.00
CA ALA A 23 -27.53 17.61 -26.70
C ALA A 23 -28.41 17.03 -25.57
N SER A 24 -29.71 17.33 -25.58
CA SER A 24 -30.66 16.78 -24.60
C SER A 24 -30.85 15.27 -24.77
N GLY A 25 -30.88 14.78 -26.01
CA GLY A 25 -30.93 13.36 -26.32
C GLY A 25 -29.69 12.60 -25.84
N GLU A 26 -28.51 13.16 -26.02
CA GLU A 26 -27.25 12.59 -25.52
C GLU A 26 -27.20 12.54 -23.98
N MET A 27 -27.65 13.60 -23.31
CA MET A 27 -27.78 13.63 -21.85
C MET A 27 -28.76 12.57 -21.34
N ALA A 28 -29.92 12.42 -21.99
CA ALA A 28 -30.91 11.41 -21.63
C ALA A 28 -30.38 9.98 -21.83
N ALA A 29 -29.66 9.73 -22.93
CA ALA A 29 -29.00 8.45 -23.18
C ALA A 29 -27.94 8.15 -22.11
N GLY A 30 -27.10 9.13 -21.75
CA GLY A 30 -26.11 9.00 -20.69
C GLY A 30 -26.73 8.70 -19.32
N PHE A 31 -27.81 9.40 -18.97
CA PHE A 31 -28.55 9.16 -17.73
C PHE A 31 -29.16 7.74 -17.69
N SER A 32 -29.76 7.29 -18.79
CA SER A 32 -30.31 5.94 -18.89
C SER A 32 -29.23 4.86 -18.68
N ALA A 33 -28.03 5.08 -19.21
CA ALA A 33 -26.89 4.19 -19.02
C ALA A 33 -26.40 4.21 -17.56
N GLU A 34 -26.45 5.37 -16.88
CA GLU A 34 -26.09 5.48 -15.47
C GLU A 34 -27.10 4.78 -14.56
N LEU A 35 -28.40 4.90 -14.85
CA LEU A 35 -29.45 4.17 -14.12
C LEU A 35 -29.28 2.65 -14.27
N GLU A 36 -28.90 2.17 -15.45
CA GLU A 36 -28.62 0.75 -15.67
C GLU A 36 -27.40 0.29 -14.87
N ARG A 37 -26.32 1.10 -14.84
CA ARG A 37 -25.15 0.85 -14.00
C ARG A 37 -25.51 0.82 -12.51
N LEU A 38 -26.33 1.75 -12.05
CA LEU A 38 -26.83 1.81 -10.67
C LEU A 38 -27.64 0.57 -10.32
N ARG A 39 -28.56 0.14 -11.20
CA ARG A 39 -29.38 -1.07 -11.02
C ARG A 39 -28.51 -2.32 -10.88
N ILE A 40 -27.50 -2.47 -11.73
CA ILE A 40 -26.55 -3.59 -11.65
C ILE A 40 -25.74 -3.52 -10.34
N GLY A 41 -25.31 -2.32 -9.94
CA GLY A 41 -24.61 -2.08 -8.67
C GLY A 41 -25.44 -2.47 -7.45
N MET A 42 -26.69 -2.02 -7.40
CA MET A 42 -27.64 -2.39 -6.34
C MET A 42 -27.89 -3.89 -6.29
N GLY A 43 -27.98 -4.56 -7.45
CA GLY A 43 -28.13 -6.01 -7.50
C GLY A 43 -26.94 -6.78 -6.94
N ARG A 44 -25.70 -6.29 -7.14
CA ARG A 44 -24.50 -6.88 -6.51
C ARG A 44 -24.49 -6.64 -5.01
N ALA A 45 -24.77 -5.41 -4.58
CA ALA A 45 -24.85 -5.06 -3.17
C ALA A 45 -25.88 -5.91 -2.41
N GLY A 46 -27.04 -6.18 -3.01
CA GLY A 46 -28.05 -7.07 -2.44
C GLY A 46 -27.54 -8.50 -2.20
N ARG A 47 -26.90 -9.11 -3.21
CA ARG A 47 -26.32 -10.47 -3.07
C ARG A 47 -25.19 -10.52 -2.04
N GLU A 48 -24.38 -9.47 -1.94
CA GLU A 48 -23.35 -9.36 -0.91
C GLU A 48 -23.95 -9.25 0.49
N ALA A 49 -25.01 -8.45 0.66
CA ALA A 49 -25.73 -8.33 1.92
C ALA A 49 -26.36 -9.67 2.36
N GLU A 50 -26.94 -10.43 1.43
CA GLU A 50 -27.46 -11.78 1.70
C GLU A 50 -26.35 -12.77 2.10
N GLY A 51 -25.17 -12.68 1.45
CA GLY A 51 -23.99 -13.46 1.81
C GLY A 51 -23.48 -13.14 3.21
N LEU A 52 -23.42 -11.86 3.56
CA LEU A 52 -23.06 -11.39 4.89
C LEU A 52 -24.06 -11.90 5.93
N GLY A 53 -25.36 -11.76 5.69
CA GLY A 53 -26.41 -12.24 6.59
C GLY A 53 -26.25 -13.74 6.90
N ARG A 54 -26.09 -14.57 5.88
CA ARG A 54 -25.85 -16.02 6.07
C ARG A 54 -24.59 -16.31 6.87
N SER A 55 -23.50 -15.59 6.59
CA SER A 55 -22.24 -15.79 7.31
C SER A 55 -22.31 -15.38 8.78
N LEU A 56 -23.06 -14.32 9.08
CA LEU A 56 -23.30 -13.81 10.43
C LEU A 56 -24.18 -14.79 11.22
N SER A 57 -25.27 -15.29 10.62
CA SER A 57 -26.13 -16.30 11.24
C SER A 57 -25.35 -17.58 11.56
N ALA A 58 -24.57 -18.11 10.60
CA ALA A 58 -23.74 -19.29 10.83
C ALA A 58 -22.61 -19.04 11.85
N GLY A 59 -22.13 -17.80 11.96
CA GLY A 59 -21.16 -17.40 12.99
C GLY A 59 -21.80 -17.37 14.39
N LEU A 60 -23.00 -16.81 14.48
CA LEU A 60 -23.78 -16.74 15.71
C LEU A 60 -24.18 -18.13 16.21
N GLU A 61 -24.67 -18.98 15.30
CA GLU A 61 -25.05 -20.37 15.60
C GLU A 61 -23.88 -21.17 16.16
N ARG A 62 -22.70 -21.10 15.52
CA ARG A 62 -21.48 -21.75 16.02
C ARG A 62 -20.99 -21.16 17.35
N ALA A 63 -21.18 -19.86 17.57
CA ALA A 63 -20.83 -19.23 18.85
C ALA A 63 -21.76 -19.73 19.97
N LEU A 64 -23.07 -19.84 19.69
CA LEU A 64 -24.06 -20.38 20.63
C LEU A 64 -23.82 -21.87 20.90
N GLU A 65 -23.53 -22.66 19.87
CA GLU A 65 -23.18 -24.08 20.00
C GLU A 65 -21.88 -24.27 20.81
N GLY A 66 -20.86 -23.44 20.57
CA GLY A 66 -19.62 -23.45 21.33
C GLY A 66 -19.77 -23.07 22.80
N VAL A 67 -20.74 -22.21 23.14
CA VAL A 67 -21.09 -21.84 24.52
C VAL A 67 -21.94 -22.92 25.19
N ALA A 68 -22.88 -23.53 24.46
CA ALA A 68 -23.79 -24.55 24.98
C ALA A 68 -23.12 -25.91 25.16
N PHE A 69 -22.19 -26.29 24.27
CA PHE A 69 -21.60 -27.63 24.23
C PHE A 69 -20.08 -27.65 24.40
N GLY A 70 -19.38 -26.53 24.17
CA GLY A 70 -17.90 -26.49 24.06
C GLY A 70 -17.14 -25.92 25.25
N GLY A 71 -17.81 -25.37 26.28
CA GLY A 71 -17.15 -24.82 27.47
C GLY A 71 -16.25 -23.59 27.21
N LEU A 72 -16.26 -23.03 26.01
CA LEU A 72 -15.52 -21.82 25.65
C LEU A 72 -16.23 -20.60 26.24
N GLY A 73 -15.50 -19.77 26.98
CA GLY A 73 -16.05 -18.53 27.54
C GLY A 73 -16.48 -17.56 26.44
N LEU A 74 -17.62 -16.90 26.65
CA LEU A 74 -18.19 -15.87 25.76
C LEU A 74 -17.16 -14.81 25.31
N GLY A 75 -16.21 -14.48 26.18
CA GLY A 75 -15.12 -13.55 25.86
C GLY A 75 -14.17 -14.02 24.76
N GLU A 76 -13.94 -15.32 24.63
CA GLU A 76 -13.02 -15.86 23.62
C GLU A 76 -13.69 -15.97 22.24
N ALA A 77 -14.98 -16.32 22.22
CA ALA A 77 -15.80 -16.26 21.01
C ALA A 77 -15.94 -14.82 20.50
N ALA A 78 -16.25 -13.87 21.39
CA ALA A 78 -16.31 -12.45 21.07
C ALA A 78 -14.95 -11.92 20.57
N GLY A 79 -13.84 -12.32 21.20
CA GLY A 79 -12.50 -11.95 20.77
C GLY A 79 -12.16 -12.46 19.36
N ARG A 80 -12.60 -13.67 19.00
CA ARG A 80 -12.40 -14.23 17.64
C ARG A 80 -13.26 -13.51 16.61
N ALA A 81 -14.51 -13.17 16.94
CA ALA A 81 -15.39 -12.37 16.09
C ALA A 81 -14.88 -10.95 15.88
N MET A 82 -14.39 -10.29 16.94
CA MET A 82 -13.80 -8.95 16.85
C MET A 82 -12.58 -8.97 15.91
N ARG A 83 -11.68 -9.95 16.07
CA ARG A 83 -10.49 -10.10 15.19
C ARG A 83 -10.84 -10.44 13.74
N SER A 84 -11.98 -11.08 13.47
CA SER A 84 -12.42 -11.32 12.09
C SER A 84 -13.05 -10.08 11.47
N LEU A 85 -13.84 -9.31 12.24
CA LEU A 85 -14.40 -8.02 11.84
C LEU A 85 -13.30 -7.00 11.54
N THR A 86 -12.32 -6.81 12.43
CA THR A 86 -11.21 -5.86 12.19
C THR A 86 -10.42 -6.20 10.94
N ARG A 87 -10.15 -7.50 10.69
CA ARG A 87 -9.46 -7.95 9.47
C ARG A 87 -10.30 -7.73 8.22
N SER A 88 -11.62 -7.87 8.29
CA SER A 88 -12.52 -7.63 7.16
C SER A 88 -12.68 -6.14 6.87
N LEU A 89 -12.83 -5.30 7.88
CA LEU A 89 -12.85 -3.85 7.74
C LEU A 89 -11.53 -3.31 7.17
N TRP A 90 -10.39 -3.83 7.66
CA TRP A 90 -9.08 -3.49 7.10
C TRP A 90 -8.97 -3.84 5.61
N ARG A 91 -9.40 -5.04 5.22
CA ARG A 91 -9.43 -5.47 3.81
C ARG A 91 -10.41 -4.65 2.98
N GLN A 92 -11.54 -4.22 3.54
CA GLN A 92 -12.55 -3.45 2.81
C GLN A 92 -12.14 -1.99 2.64
N ALA A 93 -11.45 -1.40 3.63
CA ALA A 93 -10.88 -0.06 3.55
C ALA A 93 -9.70 0.03 2.57
N THR A 94 -8.90 -1.04 2.47
CA THR A 94 -7.73 -1.09 1.57
C THR A 94 -8.06 -1.59 0.16
N ARG A 95 -9.18 -2.31 -0.02
CA ARG A 95 -9.66 -2.80 -1.32
C ARG A 95 -9.84 -1.76 -2.42
N PRO A 96 -10.45 -0.58 -2.20
CA PRO A 96 -10.60 0.42 -3.26
C PRO A 96 -9.25 1.00 -3.71
N LEU A 97 -8.26 1.10 -2.81
CA LEU A 97 -6.90 1.52 -3.17
C LEU A 97 -6.16 0.44 -3.97
N ALA A 98 -6.29 -0.82 -3.56
CA ALA A 98 -5.70 -1.95 -4.29
C ALA A 98 -6.39 -2.18 -5.65
N GLY A 99 -7.70 -1.97 -5.74
CA GLY A 99 -8.49 -2.13 -6.96
C GLY A 99 -8.31 -0.98 -7.95
N ALA A 100 -8.25 0.27 -7.49
CA ALA A 100 -8.00 1.42 -8.35
C ALA A 100 -6.56 1.41 -8.91
N ALA A 101 -5.57 1.05 -8.09
CA ALA A 101 -4.21 0.85 -8.56
C ALA A 101 -4.14 -0.32 -9.57
N GLY A 102 -4.83 -1.43 -9.31
CA GLY A 102 -4.87 -2.57 -10.23
C GLY A 102 -5.57 -2.27 -11.56
N ALA A 103 -6.67 -1.52 -11.55
CA ALA A 103 -7.41 -1.12 -12.75
C ALA A 103 -6.63 -0.12 -13.61
N LEU A 104 -6.00 0.90 -13.01
CA LEU A 104 -5.17 1.86 -13.74
C LEU A 104 -3.92 1.21 -14.34
N ILE A 105 -3.31 0.27 -13.61
CA ILE A 105 -2.17 -0.50 -14.11
C ILE A 105 -2.60 -1.42 -15.25
N SER A 106 -3.74 -2.11 -15.12
CA SER A 106 -4.21 -3.06 -16.15
C SER A 106 -4.76 -2.38 -17.40
N ASP A 107 -5.52 -1.29 -17.29
CA ASP A 107 -5.98 -0.52 -18.46
C ASP A 107 -4.81 0.19 -19.17
N GLY A 108 -3.84 0.71 -18.42
CA GLY A 108 -2.62 1.29 -18.99
C GLY A 108 -1.75 0.25 -19.70
N LEU A 109 -1.63 -0.96 -19.14
CA LEU A 109 -0.91 -2.07 -19.77
C LEU A 109 -1.67 -2.62 -20.98
N ALA A 110 -3.00 -2.76 -20.89
CA ALA A 110 -3.85 -3.28 -21.98
C ALA A 110 -3.93 -2.31 -23.17
N ALA A 111 -3.93 -0.99 -22.94
CA ALA A 111 -3.84 0.00 -24.01
C ALA A 111 -2.46 0.00 -24.71
N LEU A 112 -1.39 -0.23 -23.93
CA LEU A 112 -0.02 -0.31 -24.45
C LEU A 112 0.26 -1.60 -25.22
N ILE A 113 -0.33 -2.71 -24.76
CA ILE A 113 -0.20 -4.06 -25.35
C ILE A 113 -1.19 -4.21 -26.52
N GLY A 114 -2.47 -3.95 -26.32
CA GLY A 114 -3.55 -4.19 -27.29
C GLY A 114 -3.43 -3.37 -28.59
N GLY A 115 -2.85 -2.17 -28.55
CA GLY A 115 -2.69 -1.32 -29.74
C GLY A 115 -1.46 -1.63 -30.60
N ARG A 116 -0.50 -2.44 -30.13
CA ARG A 116 0.82 -2.60 -30.79
C ARG A 116 1.16 -4.03 -31.20
N PHE A 117 0.45 -5.04 -30.72
CA PHE A 117 0.66 -6.44 -31.15
C PHE A 117 -0.13 -6.84 -32.40
N ALA A 118 -1.13 -6.07 -32.84
CA ALA A 118 -1.93 -6.40 -34.02
C ALA A 118 -1.19 -6.18 -35.38
N ALA A 119 -0.03 -5.53 -35.39
CA ALA A 119 0.67 -5.11 -36.62
C ALA A 119 2.18 -5.49 -36.66
N GLY A 120 2.54 -6.71 -36.28
CA GLY A 120 3.70 -7.43 -36.85
C GLY A 120 5.10 -6.77 -36.85
N GLY A 121 5.46 -5.98 -35.84
CA GLY A 121 6.62 -5.08 -35.93
C GLY A 121 7.80 -5.32 -34.99
N ALA A 122 8.13 -6.57 -34.62
CA ALA A 122 9.23 -6.78 -33.68
C ALA A 122 10.59 -7.08 -34.32
N ILE A 123 10.74 -7.74 -35.47
CA ILE A 123 12.06 -8.26 -35.90
C ILE A 123 12.54 -7.66 -37.22
N SER A 124 13.37 -6.60 -37.19
CA SER A 124 14.09 -6.20 -38.42
C SER A 124 15.50 -5.58 -38.28
N ASP A 125 16.01 -5.07 -37.15
CA ASP A 125 17.32 -4.37 -37.19
C ASP A 125 18.30 -4.58 -36.01
N GLY A 126 18.65 -5.83 -35.73
CA GLY A 126 20.04 -6.30 -35.65
C GLY A 126 21.17 -5.58 -34.87
N ARG A 127 20.97 -4.62 -33.95
CA ARG A 127 22.08 -4.05 -33.16
C ARG A 127 21.81 -4.03 -31.64
N VAL A 128 22.46 -4.94 -30.93
CA VAL A 128 22.59 -4.95 -29.47
C VAL A 128 23.76 -4.02 -29.11
N MET A 129 23.48 -2.88 -28.47
CA MET A 129 24.51 -2.04 -27.84
C MET A 129 24.84 -2.63 -26.46
N ALA A 130 26.09 -3.05 -26.27
CA ALA A 130 26.58 -3.52 -24.98
C ALA A 130 26.97 -2.33 -24.08
N PHE A 131 26.58 -2.40 -22.80
CA PHE A 131 26.93 -1.43 -21.76
C PHE A 131 28.40 -1.56 -21.36
N ALA A 132 29.30 -0.97 -22.14
CA ALA A 132 30.73 -0.96 -21.82
C ALA A 132 31.09 0.30 -21.00
N ARG A 133 31.12 0.14 -19.66
CA ARG A 133 31.91 0.85 -18.62
C ARG A 133 31.04 1.01 -17.37
N GLY A 134 31.28 0.18 -16.36
CA GLY A 134 30.52 0.15 -15.10
C GLY A 134 30.46 1.51 -14.39
N GLY A 135 29.34 2.20 -14.55
CA GLY A 135 28.96 3.38 -13.77
C GLY A 135 27.71 3.06 -12.95
N VAL A 136 27.66 3.60 -11.73
CA VAL A 136 26.46 3.58 -10.88
C VAL A 136 25.40 4.47 -11.54
N VAL A 137 24.18 3.97 -11.69
CA VAL A 137 23.08 4.71 -12.32
C VAL A 137 22.25 5.35 -11.22
N ASP A 138 22.59 6.59 -10.86
CA ASP A 138 21.98 7.36 -9.78
C ASP A 138 20.64 8.03 -10.16
N ARG A 139 20.27 7.98 -11.44
CA ARG A 139 19.05 8.58 -12.00
C ARG A 139 18.45 7.69 -13.10
N PRO A 140 17.11 7.72 -13.28
CA PRO A 140 16.44 6.95 -14.32
C PRO A 140 17.04 7.26 -15.71
N THR A 141 17.78 6.30 -16.26
CA THR A 141 18.51 6.42 -17.51
C THR A 141 17.79 5.61 -18.58
N LEU A 142 17.36 6.28 -19.63
CA LEU A 142 16.69 5.66 -20.76
C LEU A 142 17.74 5.06 -21.71
N PHE A 143 17.57 3.80 -22.09
CA PHE A 143 18.36 3.16 -23.14
C PHE A 143 17.44 2.57 -24.21
N GLY A 144 17.85 2.66 -25.47
CA GLY A 144 17.07 2.14 -26.58
C GLY A 144 17.05 0.61 -26.56
N MET A 145 15.85 0.01 -26.55
CA MET A 145 15.65 -1.42 -26.79
C MET A 145 14.82 -1.60 -28.07
N ARG A 146 14.92 -2.77 -28.71
CA ARG A 146 14.14 -3.05 -29.91
C ARG A 146 12.67 -3.23 -29.55
N GLY A 147 11.84 -2.24 -29.90
CA GLY A 147 10.40 -2.20 -29.59
C GLY A 147 10.00 -1.13 -28.55
N GLY A 148 10.96 -0.41 -27.95
CA GLY A 148 10.67 0.68 -27.02
C GLY A 148 11.90 1.22 -26.29
N LEU A 149 11.72 2.26 -25.49
CA LEU A 149 12.76 2.72 -24.56
C LEU A 149 12.75 1.83 -23.31
N GLY A 150 13.89 1.23 -22.98
CA GLY A 150 14.14 0.65 -21.67
C GLY A 150 14.49 1.76 -20.68
N LEU A 151 13.87 1.76 -19.50
CA LEU A 151 14.25 2.66 -18.42
C LEU A 151 15.05 1.86 -17.40
N MET A 152 16.33 2.17 -17.26
CA MET A 152 17.18 1.66 -16.18
C MET A 152 17.13 2.63 -15.02
N GLY A 153 16.71 2.18 -13.85
CA GLY A 153 16.73 2.97 -12.63
C GLY A 153 16.63 2.05 -11.43
N GLU A 154 17.35 2.38 -10.36
CA GLU A 154 17.29 1.63 -9.12
C GLU A 154 15.98 1.94 -8.40
N ALA A 155 15.33 0.92 -7.83
CA ALA A 155 13.91 0.92 -7.44
C ALA A 155 13.56 1.75 -6.19
N GLY A 156 14.27 2.84 -5.94
CA GLY A 156 14.04 3.77 -4.84
C GLY A 156 15.31 4.05 -4.02
N PRO A 157 15.26 5.02 -3.09
CA PRO A 157 16.40 5.34 -2.23
C PRO A 157 16.79 4.10 -1.40
N GLU A 158 17.99 3.56 -1.64
CA GLU A 158 18.53 2.50 -0.80
C GLU A 158 18.91 3.08 0.57
N ALA A 159 18.49 2.41 1.64
CA ALA A 159 18.97 2.76 2.96
C ALA A 159 20.44 2.33 3.08
N ILE A 160 21.36 3.30 3.19
CA ILE A 160 22.74 3.00 3.60
C ILE A 160 22.71 2.64 5.08
N LEU A 161 22.73 1.34 5.36
CA LEU A 161 22.76 0.82 6.71
C LEU A 161 24.21 0.46 7.07
N PRO A 162 24.72 0.88 8.23
CA PRO A 162 26.08 0.51 8.64
C PRO A 162 26.17 -1.02 8.74
N LEU A 163 27.06 -1.60 7.92
CA LEU A 163 27.38 -3.02 7.98
C LEU A 163 28.47 -3.24 9.04
N ALA A 164 28.23 -4.17 9.95
CA ALA A 164 29.26 -4.63 10.88
C ALA A 164 29.46 -6.13 10.70
N ARG A 165 30.71 -6.58 10.89
CA ARG A 165 30.99 -8.01 10.99
C ARG A 165 30.63 -8.47 12.40
N GLY A 166 29.85 -9.54 12.49
CA GLY A 166 29.68 -10.28 13.72
C GLY A 166 30.98 -10.99 14.14
N PRO A 167 31.09 -11.42 15.41
CA PRO A 167 32.22 -12.21 15.90
C PRO A 167 32.42 -13.52 15.10
N ASP A 168 31.37 -14.01 14.44
CA ASP A 168 31.40 -15.18 13.56
C ASP A 168 31.86 -14.86 12.12
N GLY A 169 32.37 -13.65 11.86
CA GLY A 169 32.88 -13.19 10.56
C GLY A 169 31.83 -12.85 9.50
N ARG A 170 30.55 -13.10 9.79
CA ARG A 170 29.41 -12.81 8.90
C ARG A 170 29.03 -11.33 8.94
N LEU A 171 28.71 -10.76 7.78
CA LEU A 171 28.25 -9.38 7.62
C LEU A 171 26.76 -9.28 7.97
N GLY A 172 26.39 -8.34 8.84
CA GLY A 172 25.01 -8.06 9.23
C GLY A 172 24.71 -6.56 9.24
N VAL A 173 23.42 -6.24 9.19
CA VAL A 173 22.88 -4.87 9.20
C VAL A 173 22.75 -4.39 10.65
N GLN A 174 23.38 -3.26 11.00
CA GLN A 174 23.16 -2.63 12.31
C GLN A 174 21.87 -1.81 12.32
N ALA A 175 20.95 -2.12 13.25
CA ALA A 175 19.81 -1.27 13.54
C ALA A 175 20.31 0.02 14.23
N ALA A 176 20.21 1.15 13.54
CA ALA A 176 20.48 2.46 14.15
C ALA A 176 19.49 2.69 15.31
N GLY A 177 20.03 2.81 16.53
CA GLY A 177 19.26 2.97 17.76
C GLY A 177 19.53 1.91 18.83
N GLY A 178 20.15 0.79 18.47
CA GLY A 178 20.59 -0.23 19.43
C GLY A 178 22.05 -0.04 19.79
N GLY A 179 22.38 0.94 20.62
CA GLY A 179 23.73 1.07 21.19
C GLY A 179 24.16 -0.28 21.76
N ARG A 180 25.33 -0.79 21.34
CA ARG A 180 25.85 -2.11 21.76
C ARG A 180 25.63 -2.28 23.26
N PRO A 181 24.95 -3.35 23.74
CA PRO A 181 24.70 -3.52 25.16
C PRO A 181 26.02 -3.42 25.90
N VAL A 182 26.16 -2.39 26.75
CA VAL A 182 27.35 -2.22 27.58
C VAL A 182 27.16 -3.16 28.77
N GLN A 183 27.77 -4.32 28.69
CA GLN A 183 27.81 -5.24 29.82
C GLN A 183 28.88 -4.75 30.81
N VAL A 184 28.45 -4.24 31.95
CA VAL A 184 29.34 -3.82 33.05
C VAL A 184 29.32 -4.92 34.11
N SER A 185 30.39 -5.70 34.21
CA SER A 185 30.60 -6.66 35.30
C SER A 185 31.37 -6.01 36.44
N ILE A 186 30.77 -5.90 37.62
CA ILE A 186 31.40 -5.31 38.81
C ILE A 186 31.66 -6.41 39.82
N GLU A 187 32.93 -6.67 40.11
CA GLU A 187 33.34 -7.59 41.16
C GLU A 187 33.80 -6.79 42.38
N VAL A 188 33.07 -6.88 43.48
CA VAL A 188 33.45 -6.20 44.73
C VAL A 188 34.11 -7.22 45.65
N ARG A 189 35.41 -7.03 45.92
CA ARG A 189 36.15 -7.80 46.93
C ARG A 189 36.39 -6.90 48.13
N THR A 190 35.63 -7.14 49.20
CA THR A 190 35.83 -6.44 50.48
C THR A 190 36.08 -7.45 51.60
N PRO A 191 37.09 -7.23 52.46
CA PRO A 191 37.27 -8.02 53.68
C PRO A 191 36.28 -7.60 54.78
N ASP A 192 35.64 -6.43 54.67
CA ASP A 192 34.66 -5.90 55.62
C ASP A 192 33.28 -5.73 54.97
N ALA A 193 32.36 -6.64 55.31
CA ALA A 193 30.98 -6.62 54.83
C ALA A 193 30.12 -5.55 55.51
N GLU A 194 30.43 -5.17 56.76
CA GLU A 194 29.72 -4.11 57.50
C GLU A 194 30.00 -2.75 56.88
N GLY A 195 31.28 -2.44 56.62
CA GLY A 195 31.69 -1.21 55.94
C GLY A 195 31.10 -1.10 54.54
N PHE A 196 31.07 -2.20 53.78
CA PHE A 196 30.44 -2.21 52.45
C PHE A 196 28.94 -1.91 52.52
N ARG A 197 28.20 -2.48 53.47
CA ARG A 197 26.76 -2.21 53.63
C ARG A 197 26.48 -0.73 53.90
N ARG A 198 27.32 -0.07 54.71
CA ARG A 198 27.17 1.36 55.00
C ARG A 198 27.46 2.25 53.79
N SER A 199 28.40 1.84 52.93
CA SER A 199 28.82 2.60 51.75
C SER A 199 28.12 2.17 50.45
N GLN A 200 27.24 1.16 50.50
CA GLN A 200 26.56 0.60 49.33
C GLN A 200 25.81 1.66 48.52
N SER A 201 25.12 2.58 49.20
CA SER A 201 24.36 3.66 48.54
C SER A 201 25.26 4.68 47.84
N GLN A 202 26.44 4.96 48.40
CA GLN A 202 27.41 5.88 47.82
C GLN A 202 28.05 5.28 46.56
N ILE A 203 28.43 4.00 46.63
CA ILE A 203 28.97 3.24 45.49
C ILE A 203 27.93 3.14 44.38
N ALA A 204 26.67 2.83 44.71
CA ALA A 204 25.58 2.79 43.73
C ALA A 204 25.33 4.16 43.06
N ALA A 205 25.40 5.25 43.81
CA ALA A 205 25.23 6.60 43.28
C ALA A 205 26.37 7.02 42.34
N GLU A 206 27.60 6.63 42.66
CA GLU A 206 28.76 6.85 41.79
C GLU A 206 28.68 6.03 40.50
N LEU A 207 28.32 4.76 40.60
CA LEU A 207 28.11 3.89 39.45
C LEU A 207 27.01 4.42 38.52
N ALA A 208 25.88 4.88 39.07
CA ALA A 208 24.81 5.49 38.27
C ALA A 208 25.27 6.78 37.57
N ARG A 209 26.18 7.56 38.19
CA ARG A 209 26.79 8.73 37.54
C ARG A 209 27.71 8.33 36.39
N LEU A 210 28.54 7.30 36.59
CA LEU A 210 29.47 6.81 35.57
C LEU A 210 28.73 6.22 34.35
N ILE A 211 27.66 5.46 34.58
CA ILE A 211 26.81 4.92 33.49
C ILE A 211 26.19 6.05 32.68
N ARG A 212 25.63 7.07 33.33
CA ARG A 212 25.07 8.25 32.64
C ARG A 212 26.12 9.07 31.89
N LEU A 213 27.37 9.07 32.34
CA LEU A 213 28.46 9.72 31.61
C LEU A 213 28.86 8.89 30.38
N ALA A 214 28.92 7.57 30.52
CA ALA A 214 29.21 6.65 29.43
C ALA A 214 28.14 6.64 28.34
N GLU A 215 26.86 6.82 28.71
CA GLU A 215 25.76 6.98 27.75
C GLU A 215 25.81 8.31 27.00
N ARG A 216 26.32 9.37 27.64
CA ARG A 216 26.43 10.71 27.03
C ARG A 216 27.65 10.87 26.12
N ASN A 217 28.73 10.15 26.38
CA ASN A 217 29.96 10.20 25.57
C ASN A 217 29.93 9.17 24.42
N ARG A 218 28.76 8.92 23.84
CA ARG A 218 28.53 7.85 22.87
C ARG A 218 28.04 8.38 21.54
#